data_AF-A0A3G9GAI2-F1
#
_entry.id   AF-A0A3G9GAI2-F1
#
_cell.length_a   1.000
_cell.length_b   1.000
_cell.length_c   1.000
_cell.angle_alpha   90.00
_cell.angle_beta   90.00
_cell.angle_gamma   90.00
#
_symmetry.space_group_name_H-M   'P 1'
#
loop_
_entity.id
_entity.type
_entity.pdbx_description
1 polymer ?
#
loop_
_entity_poly.entity_id
_entity_poly.type
_entity_poly.pdbx_seq_one_letter_code
_entity_poly.pdbx_strand_id
1 'polypeptide(L)'
;MHDTPVKQDYRSLRRQTGLNQQQFWSRVFVTQSGGSRYENERSVPAPVAELVRLHHQLGIDTSKITPANAELLRSLLSGDIDSAMLEATAQRCRLVMAALGNGASELLTLSGHITRVLGTHTEARP
;
A
#
# COMPACT_ATOMS: atom_id res chain seq x y z
N MET A 1 -20.54 29.86 8.07
CA MET A 1 -21.59 28.85 7.81
C MET A 1 -21.00 27.52 8.25
N HIS A 2 -21.28 27.08 9.48
CA HIS A 2 -20.77 25.79 9.95
C HIS A 2 -21.68 24.72 9.36
N ASP A 3 -21.16 24.00 8.38
CA ASP A 3 -21.84 22.85 7.78
C ASP A 3 -22.12 21.86 8.92
N THR A 4 -23.39 21.58 9.16
CA THR A 4 -23.77 20.68 10.26
C THR A 4 -23.30 19.28 9.85
N PRO A 5 -22.39 18.62 10.60
CA PRO A 5 -21.87 17.34 10.18
C PRO A 5 -23.04 16.37 10.03
N VAL A 6 -23.25 15.88 8.80
CA VAL A 6 -24.22 14.83 8.51
C VAL A 6 -23.97 13.72 9.51
N LYS A 7 -24.97 13.41 10.33
CA LYS A 7 -24.88 12.38 11.37
C LYS A 7 -24.67 11.03 10.69
N GLN A 8 -23.42 10.62 10.54
CA GLN A 8 -23.05 9.37 9.89
C GLN A 8 -23.56 8.18 10.73
N ASP A 9 -24.30 7.27 10.11
CA ASP A 9 -24.73 6.03 10.75
C ASP A 9 -23.60 4.99 10.71
N TYR A 10 -22.79 4.99 11.77
CA TYR A 10 -21.67 4.07 11.93
C TYR A 10 -22.10 2.60 12.02
N ARG A 11 -23.32 2.32 12.48
CA ARG A 11 -23.84 0.94 12.55
C ARG A 11 -24.12 0.41 11.15
N SER A 12 -24.72 1.22 10.30
CA SER A 12 -24.95 0.88 8.89
C SER A 12 -23.63 0.78 8.13
N LEU A 13 -22.70 1.73 8.31
CA LEU A 13 -21.36 1.65 7.72
C LEU A 13 -20.64 0.35 8.10
N ARG A 14 -20.66 -0.02 9.38
CA ARG A 14 -20.06 -1.28 9.85
C ARG A 14 -20.74 -2.50 9.24
N ARG A 15 -22.07 -2.50 9.10
CA ARG A 15 -22.80 -3.61 8.46
C ARG A 15 -22.37 -3.80 7.00
N GLN A 16 -22.11 -2.71 6.28
CA GLN A 16 -21.62 -2.76 4.90
C GLN A 16 -20.23 -3.40 4.79
N THR A 17 -19.37 -3.24 5.79
CA THR A 17 -18.03 -3.87 5.82
C THR A 17 -18.06 -5.34 6.25
N GLY A 18 -19.21 -5.85 6.74
CA GLY A 18 -19.34 -7.22 7.26
C GLY A 18 -18.61 -7.46 8.58
N LEU A 19 -18.09 -6.41 9.23
CA LEU A 19 -17.32 -6.53 10.47
C LEU A 19 -18.24 -6.52 11.71
N ASN A 20 -17.82 -7.26 12.73
CA ASN A 20 -18.43 -7.10 14.05
C ASN A 20 -17.97 -5.79 14.72
N GLN A 21 -18.62 -5.42 15.82
CA GLN A 21 -18.34 -4.15 16.50
C GLN A 21 -16.88 -4.05 16.97
N GLN A 22 -16.35 -5.09 17.61
CA GLN A 22 -14.97 -5.08 18.10
C GLN A 22 -13.98 -4.91 16.94
N GLN A 23 -14.14 -5.64 15.85
CA GLN A 23 -13.28 -5.59 14.68
C GLN A 23 -13.32 -4.23 13.99
N PHE A 24 -14.51 -3.63 13.88
CA PHE A 24 -14.67 -2.33 13.22
C PHE A 24 -14.00 -1.20 14.02
N TRP A 25 -14.27 -1.14 15.33
CA TRP A 25 -13.82 -0.05 16.18
C TRP A 25 -12.36 -0.18 16.61
N SER A 26 -11.84 -1.40 16.75
CA SER A 26 -10.42 -1.59 17.12
C SER A 26 -9.45 -1.05 16.07
N ARG A 27 -9.83 -1.04 14.79
CA ARG A 27 -9.04 -0.46 13.69
C ARG A 27 -8.81 1.04 13.80
N VAL A 28 -9.66 1.72 14.57
CA VAL A 28 -9.56 3.16 14.84
C VAL A 28 -9.29 3.42 16.33
N PHE A 29 -8.67 2.47 17.01
CA PHE A 29 -8.24 2.55 18.41
C PHE A 29 -9.38 2.78 19.42
N VAL A 30 -10.60 2.38 19.07
CA VAL A 30 -11.77 2.45 19.94
C VAL A 30 -12.09 1.07 20.49
N THR A 31 -12.33 0.99 21.80
CA THR A 31 -12.75 -0.26 22.46
C THR A 31 -14.15 -0.68 22.00
N GLN A 32 -14.49 -1.96 22.15
CA GLN A 32 -15.83 -2.46 21.79
C GLN A 32 -16.95 -1.71 22.55
N SER A 33 -16.76 -1.47 23.86
CA SER A 33 -17.74 -0.72 24.67
C SER A 33 -17.87 0.75 24.24
N GLY A 34 -16.77 1.39 23.82
CA GLY A 34 -16.80 2.73 23.23
C GLY A 34 -17.55 2.76 21.90
N GLY A 35 -17.28 1.79 21.04
CA GLY A 35 -17.97 1.60 19.77
C GLY A 35 -19.47 1.38 19.92
N SER A 36 -19.89 0.61 20.93
CA SER A 36 -21.31 0.41 21.24
C SER A 36 -22.03 1.72 21.54
N ARG A 37 -21.41 2.60 22.34
CA ARG A 37 -21.96 3.92 22.65
C ARG A 37 -22.06 4.79 21.40
N TYR A 38 -21.05 4.76 20.54
CA TYR A 38 -21.06 5.50 19.28
C TYR A 38 -22.12 5.03 18.29
N GLU A 39 -22.47 3.75 18.31
CA GLU A 39 -23.52 3.21 17.44
C GLU A 39 -24.95 3.46 17.95
N ASN A 40 -25.16 3.74 19.25
CA ASN A 40 -26.50 3.75 19.84
C ASN A 40 -26.84 4.96 20.72
N GLU A 41 -25.87 5.58 21.38
CA GLU A 41 -26.12 6.44 22.55
C GLU A 41 -25.42 7.81 22.49
N ARG A 42 -24.33 7.94 21.73
CA ARG A 42 -23.47 9.14 21.75
C ARG A 42 -22.98 9.53 20.36
N SER A 43 -22.80 10.82 20.13
CA SER A 43 -22.07 11.34 18.97
C SER A 43 -20.60 10.93 18.98
N VAL A 44 -20.08 10.53 17.82
CA VAL A 44 -18.65 10.24 17.64
C VAL A 44 -17.85 11.55 17.67
N PRO A 45 -16.76 11.63 18.45
CA PRO A 45 -15.85 12.78 18.39
C PRO A 45 -15.26 12.95 16.99
N ALA A 46 -15.10 14.19 16.53
CA ALA A 46 -14.57 14.49 15.19
C ALA A 46 -13.24 13.76 14.85
N PRO A 47 -12.25 13.63 15.76
CA PRO A 47 -11.04 12.87 15.47
C PRO A 47 -11.30 11.39 15.18
N VAL A 48 -12.22 10.76 15.92
CA VAL A 48 -12.59 9.35 15.71
C VAL A 48 -13.37 9.19 14.40
N ALA A 49 -14.25 10.14 14.09
CA ALA A 49 -14.98 10.15 12.82
C ALA A 49 -14.04 10.18 11.61
N GLU A 50 -12.99 11.01 11.68
CA GLU A 50 -11.99 11.08 10.61
C GLU A 50 -11.17 9.79 10.50
N LEU A 51 -10.77 9.17 11.60
CA LEU A 51 -10.10 7.86 11.55
C LEU A 51 -10.99 6.78 10.93
N VAL A 52 -12.30 6.79 11.20
CA VAL A 52 -13.25 5.88 10.54
C VAL A 52 -13.31 6.14 9.05
N ARG A 53 -13.37 7.41 8.62
CA ARG A 53 -13.36 7.78 7.20
C ARG A 53 -12.06 7.33 6.52
N LEU A 54 -10.91 7.65 7.09
CA LEU A 54 -9.60 7.27 6.55
C LEU A 54 -9.49 5.75 6.39
N HIS A 55 -9.78 4.97 7.44
CA HIS A 55 -9.59 3.53 7.41
C HIS A 55 -10.66 2.78 6.61
N HIS A 56 -11.94 3.00 6.90
CA HIS A 56 -13.03 2.17 6.38
C HIS A 56 -13.63 2.67 5.07
N GLN A 57 -13.46 3.95 4.73
CA GLN A 57 -14.00 4.51 3.48
C GLN A 57 -12.90 4.77 2.45
N LEU A 58 -11.73 5.28 2.87
CA LEU A 58 -10.61 5.53 1.96
C LEU A 58 -9.57 4.40 1.90
N GLY A 59 -9.66 3.41 2.78
CA GLY A 59 -8.69 2.30 2.84
C GLY A 59 -7.28 2.74 3.28
N ILE A 60 -7.15 3.92 3.90
CA ILE A 60 -5.88 4.45 4.38
C ILE A 60 -5.59 3.89 5.77
N ASP A 61 -4.60 3.01 5.83
CA ASP A 61 -4.08 2.48 7.08
C ASP A 61 -3.11 3.48 7.72
N THR A 62 -3.61 4.23 8.70
CA THR A 62 -2.83 5.25 9.42
C THR A 62 -1.64 4.67 10.19
N SER A 63 -1.62 3.37 10.48
CA SER A 63 -0.47 2.73 11.13
C SER A 63 0.78 2.65 10.23
N LYS A 64 0.60 2.78 8.92
CA LYS A 64 1.69 2.79 7.93
C LYS A 64 2.30 4.17 7.70
N ILE A 65 1.73 5.20 8.32
CA ILE A 65 2.28 6.56 8.27
C ILE A 65 3.44 6.62 9.25
N THR A 66 4.62 6.93 8.75
CA THR A 66 5.87 6.99 9.51
C THR A 66 6.55 8.34 9.28
N PRO A 67 7.46 8.78 10.17
CA PRO A 67 8.23 9.99 9.93
C PRO A 67 9.00 9.98 8.60
N ALA A 68 9.45 8.79 8.18
CA ALA A 68 10.20 8.60 6.93
C ALA A 68 9.36 8.84 5.66
N ASN A 69 8.07 8.48 5.66
CA ASN A 69 7.19 8.71 4.51
C ASN A 69 6.31 9.97 4.65
N ALA A 70 6.29 10.59 5.83
CA ALA A 70 5.46 11.77 6.09
C ALA A 70 5.77 12.93 5.13
N GLU A 71 7.05 13.16 4.81
CA GLU A 71 7.43 14.24 3.90
C GLU A 71 6.93 13.99 2.48
N LEU A 72 7.13 12.78 1.95
CA LEU A 72 6.62 12.38 0.65
C LEU A 72 5.10 12.51 0.57
N LEU A 73 4.38 12.09 1.62
CA LEU A 73 2.92 12.23 1.70
C LEU A 73 2.49 13.70 1.66
N ARG A 74 3.21 14.61 2.34
CA ARG A 74 2.91 16.05 2.28
C ARG A 74 3.09 16.59 0.87
N SER A 75 4.21 16.28 0.22
CA SER A 75 4.51 16.74 -1.14
C SER A 75 3.51 16.20 -2.18
N LEU A 76 3.03 14.96 -2.00
CA LEU A 76 1.95 14.40 -2.83
C LEU A 76 0.64 15.16 -2.63
N LEU A 77 0.28 15.46 -1.38
CA LEU A 77 -0.96 16.14 -1.03
C LEU A 77 -0.95 17.63 -1.38
N SER A 78 0.21 18.30 -1.36
CA SER A 78 0.37 19.68 -1.83
C SER A 78 0.40 19.79 -3.36
N GLY A 79 0.55 18.67 -4.06
CA GLY A 79 0.68 18.63 -5.52
C GLY A 79 2.09 18.95 -6.03
N ASP A 80 3.08 19.07 -5.13
CA ASP A 80 4.48 19.27 -5.50
C ASP A 80 5.05 18.05 -6.24
N ILE A 81 4.50 16.86 -5.94
CA ILE A 81 4.84 15.62 -6.62
C ILE A 81 3.58 15.02 -7.25
N ASP A 82 3.66 14.76 -8.55
CA ASP A 82 2.62 14.05 -9.29
C ASP A 82 2.76 12.53 -9.09
N SER A 83 1.72 11.91 -8.52
CA SER A 83 1.67 10.45 -8.30
C SER A 83 1.74 9.67 -9.62
N ALA A 84 1.15 10.17 -10.71
CA ALA A 84 1.19 9.51 -12.00
C ALA A 84 2.62 9.45 -12.56
N MET A 85 3.39 10.53 -12.36
CA MET A 85 4.80 10.58 -12.74
C MET A 85 5.65 9.59 -11.92
N LEU A 86 5.39 9.47 -10.61
CA LEU A 86 6.07 8.49 -9.76
C LEU A 86 5.78 7.06 -10.22
N GLU A 87 4.51 6.74 -10.51
CA GLU A 87 4.13 5.41 -11.00
C GLU A 87 4.77 5.08 -12.34
N ALA A 88 4.77 6.03 -13.29
CA ALA A 88 5.43 5.87 -14.57
C ALA A 88 6.94 5.65 -14.42
N THR A 89 7.56 6.37 -13.49
CA THR A 89 8.99 6.23 -13.19
C THR A 89 9.30 4.88 -12.56
N ALA A 90 8.51 4.45 -11.58
CA ALA A 90 8.65 3.13 -10.97
C ALA A 90 8.47 2.00 -12.00
N GLN A 91 7.51 2.14 -12.92
CA GLN A 91 7.30 1.17 -13.99
C GLN A 91 8.49 1.10 -14.94
N ARG A 92 9.06 2.25 -15.33
CA ARG A 92 10.29 2.29 -16.14
C ARG A 92 11.46 1.61 -15.44
N CYS A 93 11.67 1.89 -14.15
CA CYS A 93 12.69 1.20 -13.35
C CYS A 93 12.49 -0.32 -13.33
N ARG A 94 11.25 -0.80 -13.15
CA ARG A 94 10.95 -2.24 -13.20
C ARG A 94 11.30 -2.87 -14.54
N LEU A 95 10.97 -2.21 -15.65
CA LEU A 95 11.29 -2.71 -16.99
C LEU A 95 12.80 -2.79 -17.23
N VAL A 96 13.54 -1.75 -16.83
CA VAL A 96 15.01 -1.73 -16.93
C VAL A 96 15.62 -2.86 -16.10
N MET A 97 15.17 -3.05 -14.86
CA MET A 97 15.67 -4.12 -14.00
C MET A 97 15.39 -5.51 -14.58
N ALA A 98 14.21 -5.72 -15.17
CA ALA A 98 13.87 -6.98 -15.84
C ALA A 98 14.77 -7.24 -17.06
N ALA A 99 14.99 -6.22 -17.91
CA ALA A 99 15.85 -6.35 -19.08
C ALA A 99 17.31 -6.66 -18.69
N LEU A 100 17.83 -6.00 -17.66
CA LEU A 100 19.17 -6.28 -17.13
C LEU A 100 19.28 -7.72 -16.58
N GLY A 101 18.26 -8.19 -15.85
CA GLY A 101 18.21 -9.56 -15.36
C GLY A 101 18.21 -10.60 -16.48
N ASN A 102 17.43 -10.36 -17.54
CA ASN A 102 17.37 -11.24 -18.71
C ASN A 102 18.74 -11.30 -19.42
N GLY A 103 19.36 -10.14 -19.68
CA GLY A 103 20.67 -10.08 -20.33
C GLY A 103 21.77 -10.80 -19.52
N ALA A 104 21.75 -10.69 -18.19
CA ALA A 104 22.67 -11.43 -17.34
C ALA A 104 22.50 -12.96 -17.48
N SER A 105 21.25 -13.43 -17.57
CA SER A 105 20.96 -14.86 -17.80
C SER A 105 21.47 -15.33 -19.16
N GLU A 106 21.25 -14.54 -20.23
CA GLU A 106 21.71 -14.89 -21.59
C GLU A 106 23.24 -14.99 -21.67
N LEU A 107 23.96 -14.06 -21.04
CA LEU A 107 25.42 -14.09 -20.98
C LEU A 107 25.94 -15.33 -20.23
N LEU A 108 25.28 -15.74 -19.14
CA LEU A 108 25.63 -16.96 -18.42
C LEU A 108 25.39 -18.21 -19.27
N THR A 109 24.27 -18.28 -20.01
CA THR A 109 24.00 -19.37 -20.95
C THR A 109 25.05 -19.44 -22.05
N LEU A 110 25.41 -18.29 -22.65
CA LEU A 110 26.44 -18.22 -23.68
C LEU A 110 27.80 -18.66 -23.14
N SER A 111 28.19 -18.19 -21.95
CA SER A 111 29.41 -18.62 -21.26
C SER A 111 29.45 -20.14 -21.03
N GLY A 112 28.32 -20.73 -20.63
CA GLY A 112 28.18 -22.18 -20.49
C GLY A 112 28.34 -22.93 -21.82
N HIS A 113 27.78 -22.41 -22.91
CA HIS A 113 27.97 -22.99 -24.24
C HIS A 113 29.44 -22.91 -24.70
N ILE A 114 30.09 -21.77 -24.53
CA ILE A 114 31.51 -21.58 -24.86
C ILE A 114 32.37 -22.57 -24.06
N THR A 115 32.14 -22.67 -22.75
CA THR A 115 32.87 -23.60 -21.87
C THR A 115 32.71 -25.05 -22.34
N ARG A 116 31.49 -25.45 -22.73
CA ARG A 116 31.24 -26.80 -23.25
C ARG A 116 32.00 -27.04 -24.57
N VAL A 117 31.93 -26.12 -25.52
CA VAL A 117 32.61 -26.23 -26.82
C VAL A 117 34.13 -26.32 -26.63
N LEU A 118 34.71 -25.44 -25.81
CA LEU A 118 36.14 -25.46 -25.51
C LEU A 118 36.55 -26.76 -24.79
N GLY A 119 35.73 -27.26 -23.85
CA GLY A 119 35.93 -28.55 -23.19
C GLY A 119 35.96 -29.71 -24.20
N THR A 120 35.01 -29.76 -25.13
CA THR A 120 34.93 -30.82 -26.15
C THR A 120 36.10 -30.80 -27.15
N HIS A 121 36.74 -29.64 -27.37
CA HIS A 121 37.93 -29.56 -28.22
C HIS A 121 39.23 -29.98 -27.52
N THR A 122 39.23 -30.08 -26.19
CA THR A 122 40.45 -30.45 -25.43
C THR A 122 40.62 -31.97 -25.34
N GLU A 123 39.53 -32.74 -25.40
CA GLU A 123 39.54 -34.22 -25.39
C GLU A 123 39.75 -34.86 -26.78
N ALA A 124 39.60 -34.10 -27.86
CA ALA A 124 39.67 -34.60 -29.24
C ALA A 124 41.05 -34.44 -29.91
N ARG A 125 42.13 -34.32 -29.12
CA ARG A 125 43.50 -34.25 -29.64
C ARG A 125 44.19 -35.61 -29.46
N PRO A 126 44.45 -36.37 -30.55
CA PRO A 126 45.20 -37.62 -30.51
C PRO A 126 46.68 -37.40 -30.16
#